data_AF-A0A7S1QAF3-F1
#
_entry.id   AF-A0A7S1QAF3-F1
#
_cell.length_a   1.000
_cell.length_b   1.000
_cell.length_c   1.000
_cell.angle_alpha   90.00
_cell.angle_beta   90.00
_cell.angle_gamma   90.00
#
_symmetry.space_group_name_H-M   'P 1'
#
loop_
_entity.id
_entity.type
_entity.pdbx_description
1 polymer ?
#
loop_
_entity_poly.entity_id
_entity_poly.type
_entity_poly.pdbx_seq_one_letter_code
_entity_poly.pdbx_strand_id
1 'polypeptide(L)'
;ASPRAASTLAGLRLYILAVTSGFNFRRKALGSEDLIMKRAGPLDRIAYICRPQCAEEGRRMSRRMIEVPDVIEISNMTDNRYSLKTCWRKPAKRWCSGYEIASFKYIYGLVSEVRRLLRAGVSPMPQYWLVKDDDTYVHVPNLMRAIERNAGRTPPAPQEQLISFAAKGGCNICGGAGWVLSGALAIELATTYGDRFLRFQIEQMEQGNFQYDMHVPKVIDWVKGSQLIHIWEMNPSSVLDRQLCKYRTNAWHGPCYRTAECNCSSTRRPATWHMSISFEQSVEQLSLIP
;
A
#
# COMPACT_ATOMS: atom_id res chain seq x y z
N ALA A 1 -4.57 -18.47 18.01
CA ALA A 1 -3.45 -18.58 17.04
C ALA A 1 -2.32 -19.37 17.69
N SER A 2 -1.57 -20.19 16.94
CA SER A 2 -0.45 -20.97 17.51
C SER A 2 0.68 -20.02 17.97
N PRO A 3 1.28 -20.21 19.16
CA PRO A 3 2.39 -19.39 19.67
C PRO A 3 3.58 -19.25 18.70
N ARG A 4 3.83 -20.28 17.87
CA ARG A 4 4.90 -20.25 16.86
C ARG A 4 4.68 -19.18 15.77
N ALA A 5 3.44 -18.95 15.35
CA ALA A 5 3.14 -17.98 14.29
C ALA A 5 3.29 -16.53 14.76
N ALA A 6 3.08 -16.25 16.05
CA ALA A 6 3.32 -14.94 16.64
C ALA A 6 4.82 -14.59 16.66
N SER A 7 5.69 -15.58 16.93
CA SER A 7 7.15 -15.38 16.98
C SER A 7 7.76 -14.95 15.64
N THR A 8 7.23 -15.45 14.51
CA THR A 8 7.75 -15.14 13.16
C THR A 8 7.37 -13.76 12.63
N LEU A 9 6.44 -13.07 13.32
CA LEU A 9 5.88 -11.78 12.92
C LEU A 9 6.21 -10.66 13.90
N ALA A 10 6.87 -10.99 15.01
CA ALA A 10 7.38 -10.02 15.97
C ALA A 10 8.63 -9.34 15.41
N GLY A 11 8.74 -8.03 15.60
CA GLY A 11 9.95 -7.26 15.24
C GLY A 11 10.21 -7.12 13.74
N LEU A 12 9.17 -7.22 12.91
CA LEU A 12 9.30 -6.92 11.49
C LEU A 12 9.73 -5.46 11.29
N ARG A 13 10.60 -5.24 10.30
CA ARG A 13 11.02 -3.90 9.87
C ARG A 13 9.99 -3.32 8.91
N LEU A 14 9.71 -4.01 7.80
CA LEU A 14 8.71 -3.58 6.83
C LEU A 14 7.66 -4.66 6.61
N TYR A 15 6.39 -4.30 6.70
CA TYR A 15 5.28 -5.17 6.31
C TYR A 15 4.50 -4.58 5.12
N ILE A 16 4.59 -5.23 3.97
CA ILE A 16 3.98 -4.80 2.72
C ILE A 16 2.61 -5.47 2.57
N LEU A 17 1.56 -4.68 2.42
CA LEU A 17 0.20 -5.09 2.06
C LEU A 17 -0.06 -4.73 0.59
N ALA A 18 0.01 -5.73 -0.29
CA ALA A 18 -0.23 -5.56 -1.72
C ALA A 18 -1.70 -5.85 -2.05
N VAL A 19 -2.43 -4.85 -2.55
CA VAL A 19 -3.84 -4.96 -2.89
C VAL A 19 -4.00 -5.46 -4.31
N THR A 20 -4.74 -6.56 -4.46
CA THR A 20 -4.97 -7.17 -5.77
C THR A 20 -6.27 -6.67 -6.42
N SER A 21 -6.18 -6.30 -7.70
CA SER A 21 -7.31 -5.73 -8.44
C SER A 21 -8.17 -6.77 -9.20
N GLY A 22 -7.67 -7.99 -9.45
CA GLY A 22 -8.48 -9.02 -10.11
C GLY A 22 -7.75 -10.12 -10.87
N PHE A 23 -8.42 -10.69 -11.89
CA PHE A 23 -8.18 -11.98 -12.58
C PHE A 23 -6.74 -12.29 -13.08
N ASN A 24 -5.78 -11.38 -12.95
CA ASN A 24 -4.37 -11.60 -13.26
C ASN A 24 -3.43 -11.42 -12.05
N PHE A 25 -3.99 -11.34 -10.83
CA PHE A 25 -3.24 -11.13 -9.60
C PHE A 25 -2.16 -12.21 -9.45
N ARG A 26 -2.44 -13.46 -9.81
CA ARG A 26 -1.47 -14.55 -9.68
C ARG A 26 -0.17 -14.22 -10.39
N ARG A 27 -0.23 -13.80 -11.67
CA ARG A 27 0.97 -13.48 -12.44
C ARG A 27 1.68 -12.21 -11.91
N LYS A 28 0.91 -11.15 -11.64
CA LYS A 28 1.43 -9.86 -11.18
C LYS A 28 2.03 -9.93 -9.77
N ALA A 29 1.32 -10.54 -8.84
CA ALA A 29 1.76 -10.81 -7.47
C ALA A 29 2.96 -11.76 -7.43
N LEU A 30 2.98 -12.81 -8.26
CA LEU A 30 4.10 -13.76 -8.34
C LEU A 30 5.41 -13.09 -8.70
N GLY A 31 5.44 -12.48 -9.89
CA GLY A 31 6.66 -11.85 -10.39
C GLY A 31 7.12 -10.67 -9.54
N SER A 32 6.18 -9.89 -9.00
CA SER A 32 6.53 -8.75 -8.14
C SER A 32 7.08 -9.17 -6.78
N GLU A 33 6.48 -10.19 -6.13
CA GLU A 33 6.96 -10.69 -4.83
C GLU A 33 8.40 -11.15 -4.93
N ASP A 34 8.72 -12.02 -5.90
CA ASP A 34 10.05 -12.63 -5.98
C ASP A 34 11.13 -11.56 -6.20
N LEU A 35 10.83 -10.54 -7.01
CA LEU A 35 11.73 -9.41 -7.23
C LEU A 35 11.90 -8.53 -5.99
N ILE A 36 10.82 -8.27 -5.25
CA ILE A 36 10.85 -7.48 -4.01
C ILE A 36 11.64 -8.24 -2.94
N MET A 37 11.29 -9.51 -2.73
CA MET A 37 11.84 -10.35 -1.67
C MET A 37 13.32 -10.71 -1.89
N LYS A 38 13.81 -10.75 -3.14
CA LYS A 38 15.26 -10.83 -3.45
C LYS A 38 16.10 -9.72 -2.79
N ARG A 39 15.50 -8.55 -2.55
CA ARG A 39 16.18 -7.36 -1.99
C ARG A 39 15.63 -6.97 -0.62
N ALA A 40 14.63 -7.69 -0.13
CA ALA A 40 14.07 -7.49 1.18
C ALA A 40 15.02 -8.07 2.25
N GLY A 41 15.07 -7.43 3.41
CA GLY A 41 15.80 -7.92 4.57
C GLY A 41 15.08 -9.09 5.24
N PRO A 42 15.76 -9.80 6.16
CA PRO A 42 15.20 -10.96 6.86
C PRO A 42 13.99 -10.63 7.74
N LEU A 43 13.76 -9.35 8.05
CA LEU A 43 12.66 -8.83 8.85
C LEU A 43 11.58 -8.12 8.02
N ASP A 44 11.62 -8.26 6.69
CA ASP A 44 10.60 -7.68 5.82
C ASP A 44 9.65 -8.77 5.32
N ARG A 45 8.36 -8.47 5.23
CA ARG A 45 7.33 -9.43 4.80
C ARG A 45 6.36 -8.78 3.83
N ILE A 46 5.74 -9.62 3.00
CA ILE A 46 4.63 -9.22 2.14
C ILE A 46 3.40 -10.08 2.44
N ALA A 47 2.24 -9.46 2.38
CA ALA A 47 0.95 -10.11 2.36
C ALA A 47 0.09 -9.49 1.26
N TYR A 48 -0.79 -10.29 0.70
CA TYR A 48 -1.69 -9.88 -0.37
C TYR A 48 -3.09 -9.72 0.15
N ILE A 49 -3.72 -8.61 -0.19
CA ILE A 49 -5.13 -8.36 0.07
C ILE A 49 -5.90 -8.76 -1.19
N CYS A 50 -6.73 -9.80 -1.11
CA CYS A 50 -7.35 -10.40 -2.29
C CYS A 50 -8.82 -10.75 -2.11
N ARG A 51 -9.47 -11.19 -3.19
CA ARG A 51 -10.89 -11.58 -3.22
C ARG A 51 -11.16 -12.81 -2.33
N PRO A 52 -12.42 -13.14 -2.00
CA PRO A 52 -12.75 -14.41 -1.37
C PRO A 52 -12.05 -15.59 -2.07
N GLN A 53 -11.73 -16.63 -1.30
CA GLN A 53 -11.14 -17.89 -1.78
C GLN A 53 -9.65 -17.81 -2.21
N CYS A 54 -9.03 -16.63 -2.19
CA CYS A 54 -7.60 -16.51 -2.49
C CYS A 54 -6.68 -17.10 -1.41
N ALA A 55 -7.13 -17.26 -0.16
CA ALA A 55 -6.28 -17.79 0.91
C ALA A 55 -5.90 -19.25 0.66
N GLU A 56 -6.78 -20.03 0.03
CA GLU A 56 -6.44 -21.41 -0.36
C GLU A 56 -5.35 -21.44 -1.43
N GLU A 57 -5.44 -20.55 -2.42
CA GLU A 57 -4.41 -20.39 -3.44
C GLU A 57 -3.08 -19.94 -2.83
N GLY A 58 -3.12 -18.98 -1.90
CA GLY A 58 -1.95 -18.52 -1.14
C GLY A 58 -1.27 -19.66 -0.38
N ARG A 59 -2.05 -20.53 0.29
CA ARG A 59 -1.50 -21.71 0.98
C ARG A 59 -0.75 -22.64 0.04
N ARG A 60 -1.29 -22.92 -1.15
CA ARG A 60 -0.63 -23.78 -2.16
C ARG A 60 0.67 -23.16 -2.67
N MET A 61 0.79 -21.84 -2.62
CA MET A 61 1.94 -21.09 -3.11
C MET A 61 2.92 -20.70 -1.98
N SER A 62 2.69 -21.18 -0.76
CA SER A 62 3.44 -20.79 0.46
C SER A 62 3.50 -19.26 0.67
N ARG A 63 2.44 -18.57 0.25
CA ARG A 63 2.33 -17.11 0.29
C ARG A 63 1.22 -16.67 1.22
N ARG A 64 1.40 -15.49 1.80
CA ARG A 64 0.44 -14.92 2.72
C ARG A 64 -0.62 -14.14 1.97
N MET A 65 -1.81 -14.70 1.91
CA MET A 65 -2.99 -14.07 1.32
C MET A 65 -4.02 -13.80 2.41
N ILE A 66 -4.53 -12.57 2.42
CA ILE A 66 -5.54 -12.04 3.32
C ILE A 66 -6.78 -11.82 2.46
N GLU A 67 -7.76 -12.70 2.65
CA GLU A 67 -9.04 -12.59 1.97
C GLU A 67 -9.79 -11.36 2.47
N VAL A 68 -10.35 -10.63 1.52
CA VAL A 68 -11.33 -9.57 1.74
C VAL A 68 -12.59 -9.98 1.03
N PRO A 69 -13.72 -10.09 1.75
CA PRO A 69 -14.97 -10.47 1.14
C PRO A 69 -15.38 -9.43 0.08
N ASP A 70 -15.89 -9.89 -1.06
CA ASP A 70 -16.35 -8.97 -2.12
C ASP A 70 -17.62 -8.22 -1.68
N VAL A 71 -18.37 -8.77 -0.72
CA VAL A 71 -19.43 -8.07 0.03
C VAL A 71 -18.92 -7.84 1.44
N ILE A 72 -18.72 -6.58 1.79
CA ILE A 72 -18.17 -6.21 3.09
C ILE A 72 -19.34 -5.89 3.99
N GLU A 73 -19.79 -6.88 4.75
CA GLU A 73 -20.66 -6.67 5.89
C GLU A 73 -19.79 -6.21 7.06
N ILE A 74 -19.85 -4.92 7.39
CA ILE A 74 -19.18 -4.38 8.57
C ILE A 74 -20.05 -4.75 9.80
N SER A 75 -19.99 -6.02 10.20
CA SER A 75 -20.87 -6.65 11.20
C SER A 75 -20.77 -6.07 12.63
N ASN A 76 -19.83 -5.15 12.88
CA ASN A 76 -19.64 -4.48 14.18
C ASN A 76 -20.08 -3.01 14.20
N MET A 77 -20.62 -2.50 13.10
CA MET A 77 -21.41 -1.28 13.16
C MET A 77 -22.85 -1.73 13.38
N THR A 78 -23.50 -1.24 14.43
CA THR A 78 -24.90 -1.53 14.84
C THR A 78 -25.96 -1.14 13.80
N ASP A 79 -25.55 -1.01 12.56
CA ASP A 79 -26.32 -0.50 11.46
C ASP A 79 -26.02 -1.37 10.22
N ASN A 80 -26.89 -2.33 9.94
CA ASN A 80 -26.87 -3.24 8.78
C ASN A 80 -27.00 -2.50 7.41
N ARG A 81 -26.78 -1.17 7.38
CA ARG A 81 -26.90 -0.31 6.19
C ARG A 81 -25.65 -0.28 5.32
N TYR A 82 -24.52 -0.80 5.77
CA TYR A 82 -23.25 -0.72 5.04
C TYR A 82 -22.96 -2.02 4.31
N SER A 83 -23.60 -2.19 3.15
CA SER A 83 -23.20 -3.18 2.16
C SER A 83 -22.68 -2.44 0.93
N LEU A 84 -21.43 -2.70 0.54
CA LEU A 84 -20.80 -2.15 -0.67
C LEU A 84 -21.46 -2.74 -1.93
N LYS A 85 -22.72 -2.35 -2.19
CA LYS A 85 -23.50 -2.82 -3.34
C LYS A 85 -23.49 -1.81 -4.47
N THR A 86 -23.58 -0.52 -4.17
CA THR A 86 -23.72 0.52 -5.20
C THR A 86 -22.71 1.65 -5.05
N CYS A 87 -22.07 2.00 -6.16
CA CYS A 87 -21.21 3.17 -6.30
C CYS A 87 -21.91 4.19 -7.20
N TRP A 88 -21.73 5.48 -6.92
CA TRP A 88 -22.36 6.53 -7.72
C TRP A 88 -21.55 6.82 -8.97
N ARG A 89 -22.21 6.77 -10.14
CA ARG A 89 -21.66 7.28 -11.39
C ARG A 89 -22.78 8.04 -12.10
N LYS A 90 -22.69 9.38 -12.13
CA LYS A 90 -23.73 10.23 -12.76
C LYS A 90 -24.13 9.64 -14.13
N PRO A 91 -25.44 9.43 -14.41
CA PRO A 91 -26.61 9.92 -13.67
C PRO A 91 -27.24 8.93 -12.66
N ALA A 92 -26.67 7.75 -12.40
CA ALA A 92 -27.34 6.72 -11.59
C ALA A 92 -26.41 5.97 -10.61
N LYS A 93 -27.00 5.33 -9.60
CA LYS A 93 -26.32 4.31 -8.80
C LYS A 93 -26.15 3.05 -9.64
N ARG A 94 -24.94 2.52 -9.69
CA ARG A 94 -24.62 1.24 -10.33
C ARG A 94 -23.91 0.33 -9.34
N TRP A 95 -23.85 -0.96 -9.65
CA TRP A 95 -22.98 -1.86 -8.91
C TRP A 95 -21.54 -1.38 -8.96
N CYS A 96 -20.87 -1.37 -7.79
CA CYS A 96 -19.45 -1.06 -7.73
C CYS A 96 -18.68 -2.04 -8.62
N SER A 97 -17.86 -1.50 -9.52
CA SER A 97 -16.90 -2.27 -10.29
C SER A 97 -15.82 -2.85 -9.37
N GLY A 98 -15.15 -3.91 -9.84
CA GLY A 98 -14.00 -4.47 -9.12
C GLY A 98 -12.90 -3.45 -8.83
N TYR A 99 -12.76 -2.42 -9.68
CA TYR A 99 -11.81 -1.32 -9.47
C TYR A 99 -12.22 -0.40 -8.30
N GLU A 100 -13.51 -0.04 -8.22
CA GLU A 100 -14.02 0.74 -7.08
C GLU A 100 -13.88 -0.06 -5.78
N ILE A 101 -14.23 -1.35 -5.79
CA ILE A 101 -14.08 -2.24 -4.63
C ILE A 101 -12.60 -2.38 -4.24
N ALA A 102 -11.68 -2.43 -5.21
CA ALA A 102 -10.25 -2.51 -4.93
C ALA A 102 -9.76 -1.33 -4.08
N SER A 103 -10.24 -0.09 -4.32
CA SER A 103 -9.89 1.05 -3.48
C SER A 103 -10.27 0.88 -2.01
N PHE A 104 -11.37 0.20 -1.70
CA PHE A 104 -11.71 -0.10 -0.31
C PHE A 104 -10.74 -1.11 0.33
N LYS A 105 -10.20 -2.05 -0.46
CA LYS A 105 -9.31 -3.12 0.03
C LYS A 105 -8.02 -2.58 0.65
N TYR A 106 -7.50 -1.43 0.22
CA TYR A 106 -6.34 -0.79 0.84
C TYR A 106 -6.56 -0.51 2.32
N ILE A 107 -7.73 0.06 2.64
CA ILE A 107 -8.09 0.49 3.99
C ILE A 107 -8.48 -0.72 4.82
N TYR A 108 -9.34 -1.57 4.27
CA TYR A 108 -9.75 -2.80 4.95
C TYR A 108 -8.57 -3.73 5.25
N GLY A 109 -7.65 -3.89 4.30
CA GLY A 109 -6.46 -4.71 4.47
C GLY A 109 -5.59 -4.21 5.62
N LEU A 110 -5.33 -2.90 5.68
CA LEU A 110 -4.58 -2.28 6.78
C LEU A 110 -5.29 -2.50 8.13
N VAL A 111 -6.56 -2.10 8.24
CA VAL A 111 -7.33 -2.17 9.49
C VAL A 111 -7.42 -3.62 9.99
N SER A 112 -7.78 -4.54 9.09
CA SER A 112 -8.00 -5.94 9.45
C SER A 112 -6.69 -6.63 9.84
N GLU A 113 -5.61 -6.40 9.11
CA GLU A 113 -4.34 -7.07 9.37
C GLU A 113 -3.66 -6.57 10.64
N VAL A 114 -3.68 -5.26 10.89
CA VAL A 114 -3.18 -4.69 12.16
C VAL A 114 -3.97 -5.25 13.34
N ARG A 115 -5.31 -5.19 13.28
CA ARG A 115 -6.19 -5.74 14.34
C ARG A 115 -5.96 -7.25 14.53
N ARG A 116 -5.70 -7.99 13.45
CA ARG A 116 -5.42 -9.44 13.51
C ARG A 116 -4.07 -9.73 14.16
N LEU A 117 -3.00 -8.98 13.86
CA LEU A 117 -1.71 -9.12 14.53
C LEU A 117 -1.80 -8.81 16.03
N LEU A 118 -2.53 -7.75 16.40
CA LEU A 118 -2.78 -7.39 17.80
C LEU A 118 -3.52 -8.50 18.54
N ARG A 119 -4.62 -9.03 17.96
CA ARG A 119 -5.35 -10.18 18.53
C ARG A 119 -4.51 -11.45 18.63
N ALA A 120 -3.49 -11.58 17.79
CA ALA A 120 -2.55 -12.71 17.83
C ALA A 120 -1.43 -12.53 18.86
N GLY A 121 -1.39 -11.40 19.59
CA GLY A 121 -0.36 -11.11 20.59
C GLY A 121 1.02 -10.81 19.99
N VAL A 122 1.08 -10.36 18.72
CA VAL A 122 2.35 -10.02 18.08
C VAL A 122 2.91 -8.76 18.72
N SER A 123 4.10 -8.88 19.32
CA SER A 123 4.86 -7.77 19.89
C SER A 123 6.37 -8.05 19.79
N PRO A 124 7.19 -7.08 19.34
CA PRO A 124 6.78 -5.77 18.86
C PRO A 124 6.10 -5.84 17.48
N MET A 125 5.21 -4.89 17.21
CA MET A 125 4.54 -4.74 15.91
C MET A 125 5.53 -4.28 14.81
N PRO A 126 5.19 -4.46 13.52
CA PRO A 126 6.04 -4.00 12.43
C PRO A 126 6.38 -2.50 12.52
N GLN A 127 7.64 -2.15 12.29
CA GLN A 127 8.12 -0.76 12.35
C GLN A 127 7.47 0.12 11.28
N TYR A 128 7.31 -0.42 10.08
CA TYR A 128 6.69 0.27 8.96
C TYR A 128 5.72 -0.65 8.22
N TRP A 129 4.63 -0.05 7.73
CA TRP A 129 3.59 -0.68 6.95
C TRP A 129 3.50 -0.01 5.59
N LEU A 130 3.75 -0.74 4.50
CA LEU A 130 3.55 -0.23 3.15
C LEU A 130 2.25 -0.81 2.59
N VAL A 131 1.28 0.01 2.21
CA VAL A 131 0.13 -0.45 1.40
C VAL A 131 0.33 0.00 -0.04
N LYS A 132 0.19 -0.91 -1.01
CA LYS A 132 0.45 -0.65 -2.43
C LYS A 132 -0.44 -1.47 -3.36
N ASP A 133 -0.41 -1.14 -4.66
CA ASP A 133 -1.03 -1.93 -5.73
C ASP A 133 -0.24 -3.24 -5.97
N ASP A 134 -0.86 -4.25 -6.55
CA ASP A 134 -0.22 -5.53 -6.89
C ASP A 134 0.75 -5.45 -8.07
N ASP A 135 0.69 -4.38 -8.88
CA ASP A 135 1.62 -4.08 -9.98
C ASP A 135 2.59 -2.93 -9.70
N THR A 136 2.75 -2.54 -8.44
CA THR A 136 3.84 -1.66 -8.01
C THR A 136 5.01 -2.47 -7.46
N TYR A 137 6.16 -2.39 -8.13
CA TYR A 137 7.42 -2.93 -7.63
C TYR A 137 8.01 -2.00 -6.56
N VAL A 138 8.70 -2.57 -5.58
CA VAL A 138 9.32 -1.85 -4.46
C VAL A 138 10.76 -2.31 -4.27
N HIS A 139 11.71 -1.38 -4.39
CA HIS A 139 13.10 -1.61 -4.05
C HIS A 139 13.32 -1.27 -2.57
N VAL A 140 13.11 -2.29 -1.72
CA VAL A 140 13.10 -2.18 -0.26
C VAL A 140 14.33 -1.43 0.31
N PRO A 141 15.58 -1.69 -0.13
CA PRO A 141 16.73 -0.94 0.40
C PRO A 141 16.68 0.56 0.13
N ASN A 142 16.13 0.99 -1.01
CA ASN A 142 15.99 2.41 -1.34
C ASN A 142 14.86 3.04 -0.54
N LEU A 143 13.74 2.32 -0.39
CA LEU A 143 12.61 2.75 0.42
C LEU A 143 13.03 2.99 1.88
N MET A 144 13.67 2.00 2.50
CA MET A 144 14.08 2.09 3.90
C MET A 144 15.08 3.21 4.14
N ARG A 145 16.06 3.37 3.24
CA ARG A 145 17.00 4.50 3.29
C ARG A 145 16.31 5.85 3.17
N ALA A 146 15.28 5.97 2.33
CA ALA A 146 14.52 7.19 2.18
C ALA A 146 13.70 7.49 3.46
N ILE A 147 13.07 6.48 4.05
CA ILE A 147 12.35 6.59 5.32
C ILE A 147 13.30 7.05 6.43
N GLU A 148 14.42 6.35 6.65
CA GLU A 148 15.40 6.66 7.69
C GLU A 148 15.94 8.10 7.57
N ARG A 149 16.22 8.56 6.34
CA ARG A 149 16.71 9.91 6.09
C ARG A 149 15.67 10.99 6.44
N ASN A 150 14.38 10.71 6.24
CA ASN A 150 13.29 11.66 6.48
C ASN A 150 12.67 11.54 7.87
N ALA A 151 12.85 10.42 8.57
CA ALA A 151 12.36 10.21 9.92
C ALA A 151 13.07 11.11 10.95
N GLY A 152 14.28 11.60 10.67
CA GLY A 152 15.07 12.49 11.53
C GLY A 152 16.36 11.85 12.06
N ARG A 153 17.26 12.63 12.68
CA ARG A 153 18.57 12.16 13.20
C ARG A 153 18.50 11.45 14.56
N THR A 154 17.48 11.73 15.35
CA THR A 154 17.18 11.09 16.66
C THR A 154 15.66 10.96 16.82
N PRO A 155 14.98 10.26 15.90
CA PRO A 155 13.56 10.13 16.06
C PRO A 155 13.24 9.16 17.21
N PRO A 156 12.05 9.25 17.81
CA PRO A 156 11.52 8.17 18.65
C PRO A 156 11.68 6.83 17.94
N ALA A 157 11.65 5.73 18.68
CA ALA A 157 11.66 4.41 18.06
C ALA A 157 10.60 4.39 16.93
N PRO A 158 10.82 3.76 15.77
CA PRO A 158 9.86 3.78 14.66
C PRO A 158 8.41 3.44 15.05
N GLN A 159 8.24 2.65 16.12
CA GLN A 159 6.96 2.28 16.72
C GLN A 159 6.29 3.39 17.56
N GLU A 160 6.94 4.53 17.77
CA GLU A 160 6.46 5.70 18.53
C GLU A 160 6.23 6.92 17.61
N GLN A 161 6.70 6.86 16.36
CA GLN A 161 6.49 7.90 15.37
C GLN A 161 5.05 7.86 14.85
N LEU A 162 4.46 9.03 14.58
CA LEU A 162 3.16 9.17 13.91
C LEU A 162 3.36 9.71 12.49
N ILE A 163 4.10 9.00 11.64
CA ILE A 163 4.52 9.51 10.33
C ILE A 163 4.01 8.59 9.21
N SER A 164 3.49 9.22 8.16
CA SER A 164 3.18 8.60 6.88
C SER A 164 4.12 9.14 5.80
N PHE A 165 4.59 8.27 4.90
CA PHE A 165 5.39 8.64 3.73
C PHE A 165 4.65 8.27 2.45
N ALA A 166 4.63 9.18 1.47
CA ALA A 166 4.01 8.91 0.19
C ALA A 166 4.67 9.70 -0.95
N ALA A 167 4.45 9.26 -2.18
CA ALA A 167 4.70 10.08 -3.36
C ALA A 167 3.75 11.28 -3.40
N LYS A 168 4.21 12.44 -3.88
CA LYS A 168 3.32 13.57 -4.16
C LYS A 168 2.55 13.29 -5.46
N GLY A 169 1.23 13.39 -5.41
CA GLY A 169 0.35 13.21 -6.58
C GLY A 169 -0.54 14.42 -6.82
N GLY A 170 -1.15 14.50 -8.00
CA GLY A 170 -2.04 15.63 -8.38
C GLY A 170 -3.19 15.86 -7.40
N CYS A 171 -3.63 14.80 -6.71
CA CYS A 171 -4.66 14.83 -5.67
C CYS A 171 -4.08 14.64 -4.25
N ASN A 172 -2.91 15.26 -3.98
CA ASN A 172 -2.06 15.16 -2.78
C ASN A 172 -1.05 14.02 -2.79
N ILE A 173 -1.51 12.76 -2.76
CA ILE A 173 -0.61 11.60 -2.88
C ILE A 173 -0.85 10.85 -4.18
N CYS A 174 0.13 10.06 -4.62
CA CYS A 174 -0.02 9.16 -5.75
C CYS A 174 -0.30 7.74 -5.24
N GLY A 175 -1.53 7.25 -5.34
CA GLY A 175 -1.92 5.93 -4.85
C GLY A 175 -1.13 4.78 -5.46
N GLY A 176 -0.82 4.85 -6.77
CA GLY A 176 -0.03 3.83 -7.46
C GLY A 176 1.40 3.66 -6.91
N ALA A 177 1.90 4.62 -6.13
CA ALA A 177 3.18 4.50 -5.41
C ALA A 177 3.10 3.59 -4.18
N GLY A 178 1.88 3.41 -3.66
CA GLY A 178 1.64 3.07 -2.28
C GLY A 178 1.91 4.21 -1.30
N TRP A 179 1.65 3.93 -0.02
CA TRP A 179 1.92 4.79 1.12
C TRP A 179 2.51 3.97 2.27
N VAL A 180 3.47 4.54 2.98
CA VAL A 180 4.11 3.92 4.14
C VAL A 180 3.57 4.57 5.41
N LEU A 181 3.29 3.79 6.43
CA LEU A 181 2.94 4.28 7.76
C LEU A 181 3.95 3.74 8.77
N SER A 182 4.33 4.56 9.74
CA SER A 182 5.00 4.06 10.95
C SER A 182 4.09 3.08 11.70
N GLY A 183 4.70 2.20 12.50
CA GLY A 183 3.99 1.19 13.29
C GLY A 183 2.94 1.82 14.21
N ALA A 184 3.29 2.90 14.92
CA ALA A 184 2.36 3.62 15.80
C ALA A 184 1.17 4.20 15.02
N LEU A 185 1.42 4.84 13.87
CA LEU A 185 0.35 5.42 13.07
C LEU A 185 -0.58 4.35 12.48
N ALA A 186 -0.02 3.24 12.01
CA ALA A 186 -0.80 2.11 11.50
C ALA A 186 -1.68 1.49 12.60
N ILE A 187 -1.16 1.36 13.83
CA ILE A 187 -1.91 0.90 14.99
C ILE A 187 -3.05 1.88 15.30
N GLU A 188 -2.74 3.17 15.49
CA GLU A 188 -3.72 4.20 15.86
C GLU A 188 -4.85 4.30 14.83
N LEU A 189 -4.51 4.33 13.53
CA LEU A 189 -5.50 4.35 12.46
C LEU A 189 -6.35 3.09 12.41
N ALA A 190 -5.79 1.92 12.68
CA ALA A 190 -6.52 0.67 12.63
C ALA A 190 -7.38 0.41 13.88
N THR A 191 -6.90 0.79 15.06
CA THR A 191 -7.59 0.52 16.34
C THR A 191 -8.59 1.63 16.65
N THR A 192 -8.11 2.86 16.79
CA THR A 192 -8.91 4.00 17.27
C THR A 192 -9.82 4.54 16.16
N TYR A 193 -9.28 4.67 14.94
CA TYR A 193 -10.00 5.29 13.82
C TYR A 193 -10.50 4.29 12.76
N GLY A 194 -10.26 2.98 12.95
CA GLY A 194 -10.44 2.00 11.89
C GLY A 194 -11.85 1.95 11.34
N ASP A 195 -12.86 1.90 12.22
CA ASP A 195 -14.27 1.81 11.80
C ASP A 195 -14.76 3.13 11.19
N ARG A 196 -14.26 4.26 11.68
CA ARG A 196 -14.50 5.58 11.09
C ARG A 196 -13.90 5.67 9.69
N PHE A 197 -12.70 5.14 9.49
CA PHE A 197 -12.01 5.18 8.19
C PHE A 197 -12.74 4.31 7.17
N LEU A 198 -13.13 3.08 7.54
CA LEU A 198 -13.90 2.19 6.67
C LEU A 198 -15.23 2.84 6.26
N ARG A 199 -15.98 3.41 7.23
CA ARG A 199 -17.24 4.10 6.95
C ARG A 199 -17.03 5.29 6.02
N PHE A 200 -16.04 6.13 6.30
CA PHE A 200 -15.72 7.29 5.48
C PHE A 200 -15.43 6.88 4.03
N GLN A 201 -14.64 5.84 3.81
CA GLN A 201 -14.36 5.35 2.46
C GLN A 201 -15.64 4.91 1.74
N ILE A 202 -16.53 4.18 2.42
CA ILE A 202 -17.81 3.75 1.82
C ILE A 202 -18.65 4.97 1.41
N GLU A 203 -18.80 5.94 2.30
CA GLU A 203 -19.53 7.18 2.02
C GLU A 203 -18.94 7.92 0.80
N GLN A 204 -17.60 7.97 0.68
CA GLN A 204 -16.94 8.59 -0.46
C GLN A 204 -17.15 7.80 -1.76
N MET A 205 -17.13 6.46 -1.71
CA MET A 205 -17.43 5.60 -2.85
C MET A 205 -18.89 5.77 -3.32
N GLU A 206 -19.84 5.89 -2.38
CA GLU A 206 -21.24 6.17 -2.67
C GLU A 206 -21.46 7.57 -3.26
N GLN A 207 -20.50 8.48 -3.13
CA GLN A 207 -20.51 9.81 -3.74
C GLN A 207 -19.73 9.88 -5.06
N GLY A 208 -19.10 8.77 -5.48
CA GLY A 208 -18.28 8.69 -6.70
C GLY A 208 -16.80 9.05 -6.50
N ASN A 209 -16.38 9.36 -5.27
CA ASN A 209 -14.99 9.67 -4.90
C ASN A 209 -14.29 8.41 -4.34
N PHE A 210 -14.22 7.35 -5.13
CA PHE A 210 -13.79 6.04 -4.63
C PHE A 210 -12.27 5.87 -4.48
N GLN A 211 -11.45 6.75 -5.04
CA GLN A 211 -9.99 6.66 -4.97
C GLN A 211 -9.49 6.82 -3.52
N TYR A 212 -8.84 5.79 -2.97
CA TYR A 212 -8.45 5.78 -1.55
C TYR A 212 -7.37 6.84 -1.24
N ASP A 213 -6.49 7.08 -2.21
CA ASP A 213 -5.32 7.93 -2.09
C ASP A 213 -5.70 9.42 -1.97
N MET A 214 -6.82 9.83 -2.55
CA MET A 214 -7.38 11.17 -2.33
C MET A 214 -7.74 11.46 -0.87
N HIS A 215 -8.07 10.42 -0.11
CA HIS A 215 -8.60 10.52 1.25
C HIS A 215 -7.54 10.40 2.34
N VAL A 216 -6.36 9.90 1.96
CA VAL A 216 -5.22 9.66 2.84
C VAL A 216 -4.86 10.88 3.68
N PRO A 217 -4.62 12.08 3.13
CA PRO A 217 -4.20 13.22 3.94
C PRO A 217 -5.22 13.56 5.05
N LYS A 218 -6.51 13.59 4.69
CA LYS A 218 -7.60 13.87 5.62
C LYS A 218 -7.66 12.85 6.77
N VAL A 219 -7.35 11.59 6.48
CA VAL A 219 -7.38 10.51 7.47
C VAL A 219 -6.17 10.55 8.38
N ILE A 220 -4.99 10.88 7.83
CA ILE A 220 -3.80 11.16 8.65
C ILE A 220 -4.10 12.29 9.65
N ASP A 221 -4.72 13.39 9.19
CA ASP A 221 -5.09 14.53 10.04
C ASP A 221 -6.05 14.20 11.20
N TRP A 222 -6.73 13.04 11.19
CA TRP A 222 -7.54 12.61 12.34
C TRP A 222 -6.68 12.24 13.55
N VAL A 223 -5.45 11.78 13.31
CA VAL A 223 -4.50 11.39 14.34
C VAL A 223 -3.68 12.61 14.73
N LYS A 224 -3.95 13.18 15.91
CA LYS A 224 -3.29 14.39 16.39
C LYS A 224 -1.77 14.19 16.46
N GLY A 225 -1.02 15.14 15.90
CA GLY A 225 0.44 15.11 15.89
C GLY A 225 1.04 14.22 14.81
N SER A 226 0.21 13.61 13.95
CA SER A 226 0.71 12.87 12.80
C SER A 226 1.25 13.80 11.71
N GLN A 227 2.09 13.24 10.84
CA GLN A 227 2.70 13.96 9.73
C GLN A 227 2.63 13.13 8.45
N LEU A 228 2.29 13.77 7.33
CA LEU A 228 2.45 13.21 5.99
C LEU A 228 3.68 13.83 5.33
N ILE A 229 4.70 13.01 5.08
CA ILE A 229 5.95 13.42 4.45
C ILE A 229 5.97 12.92 3.02
N HIS A 230 6.05 13.85 2.06
CA HIS A 230 6.22 13.46 0.67
C HIS A 230 7.68 13.11 0.38
N ILE A 231 7.93 11.90 -0.13
CA ILE A 231 9.28 11.45 -0.51
C ILE A 231 9.35 11.16 -2.00
N TRP A 232 10.35 11.76 -2.65
CA TRP A 232 10.56 11.64 -4.10
C TRP A 232 10.89 10.22 -4.54
N GLU A 233 11.49 9.41 -3.66
CA GLU A 233 11.80 8.01 -3.96
C GLU A 233 10.57 7.16 -4.25
N MET A 234 9.39 7.53 -3.73
CA MET A 234 8.16 6.79 -3.97
C MET A 234 7.43 7.21 -5.25
N ASN A 235 7.91 8.18 -6.01
CA ASN A 235 7.20 8.59 -7.23
C ASN A 235 7.20 7.45 -8.26
N PRO A 236 6.03 6.88 -8.60
CA PRO A 236 5.96 5.65 -9.37
C PRO A 236 6.07 6.02 -10.85
N SER A 237 7.25 5.80 -11.41
CA SER A 237 7.45 5.86 -12.87
C SER A 237 7.68 4.45 -13.37
N SER A 238 7.16 4.10 -14.56
CA SER A 238 7.50 2.80 -15.13
C SER A 238 8.98 2.78 -15.52
N VAL A 239 9.65 1.65 -15.32
CA VAL A 239 11.01 1.42 -15.88
C VAL A 239 11.02 1.45 -17.41
N LEU A 240 9.87 1.20 -18.04
CA LEU A 240 9.72 1.19 -19.50
C LEU A 240 9.28 2.54 -20.07
N ASP A 241 8.89 3.50 -19.23
CA ASP A 241 8.33 4.79 -19.65
C ASP A 241 9.40 5.78 -20.13
N ARG A 242 10.06 5.45 -21.24
CA ARG A 242 10.95 6.38 -21.95
C ARG A 242 10.20 7.59 -22.52
N GLN A 243 8.87 7.51 -22.70
CA GLN A 243 8.05 8.55 -23.32
C GLN A 243 7.34 9.50 -22.34
N LEU A 244 7.02 9.07 -21.11
CA LEU A 244 6.53 9.99 -20.06
C LEU A 244 7.62 10.98 -19.60
N CYS A 245 8.88 10.74 -19.98
CA CYS A 245 9.98 11.70 -19.90
C CYS A 245 9.76 13.00 -20.70
N LYS A 246 8.66 13.12 -21.48
CA LYS A 246 8.28 14.36 -22.16
C LYS A 246 7.54 15.36 -21.27
N TYR A 247 7.08 14.96 -20.08
CA TYR A 247 6.57 15.90 -19.10
C TYR A 247 7.75 16.67 -18.50
N ARG A 248 8.02 17.83 -19.12
CA ARG A 248 8.90 18.88 -18.58
C ARG A 248 8.59 19.11 -17.12
N THR A 249 9.58 19.55 -16.36
CA THR A 249 9.52 20.03 -14.97
C THR A 249 8.35 20.99 -14.70
N ASN A 250 7.14 20.50 -14.55
CA ASN A 250 6.08 21.14 -13.78
C ASN A 250 6.18 20.61 -12.35
N ALA A 251 5.72 21.39 -11.37
CA ALA A 251 5.99 21.27 -9.94
C ALA A 251 5.67 19.89 -9.29
N TRP A 252 5.08 18.97 -10.05
CA TRP A 252 4.69 17.62 -9.66
C TRP A 252 5.78 16.55 -9.87
N HIS A 253 6.70 16.73 -10.84
CA HIS A 253 7.63 15.66 -11.24
C HIS A 253 9.02 15.72 -10.58
N GLY A 254 9.34 16.82 -9.89
CA GLY A 254 10.63 16.99 -9.20
C GLY A 254 11.82 17.03 -10.16
N PRO A 255 13.07 16.97 -9.64
CA PRO A 255 14.27 16.84 -10.44
C PRO A 255 14.30 15.53 -11.24
N CYS A 256 14.73 15.58 -12.50
CA CYS A 256 14.84 14.42 -13.38
C CYS A 256 16.26 13.85 -13.35
N TYR A 257 16.42 12.64 -12.82
CA TYR A 257 17.68 11.90 -12.81
C TYR A 257 17.66 10.77 -13.83
N ARG A 258 18.78 10.58 -14.52
CA ARG A 258 19.03 9.35 -15.28
C ARG A 258 19.64 8.33 -14.33
N THR A 259 19.03 7.16 -14.25
CA THR A 259 19.55 5.99 -13.54
C THR A 259 19.75 4.84 -14.54
N ALA A 260 20.28 3.70 -14.10
CA ALA A 260 20.41 2.54 -15.00
C ALA A 260 19.04 1.99 -15.42
N GLU A 261 18.01 2.26 -14.61
CA GLU A 261 16.66 1.69 -14.70
C GLU A 261 15.65 2.63 -15.35
N CYS A 262 15.90 3.94 -15.35
CA CYS A 262 14.99 4.94 -15.87
C CYS A 262 15.75 6.17 -16.39
N ASN A 263 15.31 6.70 -17.53
CA ASN A 263 15.86 7.93 -18.10
C ASN A 263 15.44 9.20 -17.35
N CYS A 264 14.37 9.12 -16.55
CA CYS A 264 13.87 10.24 -15.76
C CYS A 264 13.15 9.74 -14.50
N SER A 265 13.91 9.54 -13.43
CA SER A 265 13.38 9.30 -12.09
C SER A 265 13.41 10.59 -11.26
N SER A 266 12.51 10.71 -10.29
CA SER A 266 12.49 11.86 -9.36
C SER A 266 13.69 11.88 -8.39
N THR A 267 14.45 10.78 -8.29
CA THR A 267 15.68 10.68 -7.47
C THR A 267 16.72 9.76 -8.13
N ARG A 268 17.98 9.82 -7.69
CA ARG A 268 19.01 8.86 -8.10
C ARG A 268 18.78 7.43 -7.58
N ARG A 269 17.83 7.24 -6.66
CA ARG A 269 17.57 5.97 -5.96
C ARG A 269 16.05 5.78 -5.79
N PRO A 270 15.29 5.64 -6.90
CA PRO A 270 13.86 5.39 -6.81
C PRO A 270 13.59 4.11 -6.01
N ALA A 271 12.45 4.11 -5.31
CA ALA A 271 12.02 3.03 -4.44
C ALA A 271 10.78 2.31 -4.96
N THR A 272 9.99 2.93 -5.84
CA THR A 272 8.77 2.33 -6.39
C THR A 272 8.65 2.54 -7.90
N TRP A 273 8.07 1.55 -8.59
CA TRP A 273 7.84 1.59 -10.04
C TRP A 273 6.53 0.91 -10.38
N HIS A 274 5.78 1.49 -11.31
CA HIS A 274 4.55 0.91 -11.81
C HIS A 274 4.83 -0.01 -13.01
N MET A 275 4.32 -1.25 -12.97
CA MET A 275 4.59 -2.29 -13.97
C MET A 275 3.47 -2.46 -15.02
N SER A 276 2.55 -1.49 -15.16
CA SER A 276 1.32 -1.68 -15.94
C SER A 276 1.46 -1.68 -17.47
N ILE A 277 2.53 -1.12 -18.04
CA ILE A 277 2.66 -0.95 -19.50
C ILE A 277 3.04 -2.26 -20.19
N SER A 278 3.99 -2.99 -19.62
CA SER A 278 4.29 -4.39 -19.94
C SER A 278 4.88 -5.04 -18.71
N PHE A 279 4.11 -5.92 -18.07
CA PHE A 279 4.51 -6.53 -16.80
C PHE A 279 5.76 -7.39 -16.99
N GLU A 280 5.83 -8.17 -18.06
CA GLU A 280 6.94 -9.08 -18.35
C GLU A 280 8.23 -8.33 -18.62
N GLN A 281 8.18 -7.30 -19.47
CA GLN A 281 9.33 -6.46 -19.75
C GLN A 281 9.75 -5.68 -18.49
N SER A 282 8.79 -5.25 -17.66
CA SER A 282 9.11 -4.59 -16.40
C SER A 282 9.84 -5.54 -15.46
N VAL A 283 9.35 -6.78 -15.32
CA VAL A 283 10.00 -7.83 -14.51
C VAL A 283 11.41 -8.12 -15.00
N GLU A 284 11.61 -8.25 -16.31
CA GLU A 284 12.92 -8.45 -16.92
C GLU A 284 13.88 -7.31 -16.60
N GLN A 285 13.48 -6.05 -16.82
CA GLN A 285 14.31 -4.88 -16.51
C GLN A 285 14.61 -4.76 -15.01
N LEU A 286 13.62 -4.99 -14.16
CA LEU A 286 13.78 -4.94 -12.70
C LEU A 286 14.66 -6.07 -12.15
N SER A 287 14.81 -7.17 -12.90
CA SER A 287 15.73 -8.25 -12.55
C SER A 287 17.20 -7.87 -12.72
N LEU A 288 17.49 -6.84 -13.53
CA LEU A 288 18.84 -6.34 -13.80
C LEU A 288 19.33 -5.30 -12.77
N ILE A 289 18.42 -4.79 -11.94
CA ILE A 289 18.78 -3.84 -10.88
C ILE A 289 19.66 -4.57 -9.85
N PRO A 290 20.79 -4.01 -9.41
CA PRO A 290 21.60 -4.64 -8.37
C PRO A 290 20.89 -4.71 -7.00
#